data_AF-A0A1Y2N5R8-F1
#
_entry.id   AF-A0A1Y2N5R8-F1
#
_cell.length_a   1.000
_cell.length_b   1.000
_cell.length_c   1.000
_cell.angle_alpha   90.00
_cell.angle_beta   90.00
_cell.angle_gamma   90.00
#
_symmetry.space_group_name_H-M   'P 1'
#
loop_
_entity.id
_entity.type
_entity.pdbx_description
1 polymer ?
#
loop_
_entity_poly.entity_id
_entity_poly.type
_entity_poly.pdbx_seq_one_letter_code
_entity_poly.pdbx_strand_id
1 'polypeptide(L)'
;MIEYDALPAIYGSPAYVYDLDRVDRARAELVESLPAGATLLYSLKANPHVAVVRTLVEGGCRPEISSTGELAAALQGGGEPAGFVYTGPGKTAGEIAAALDAGVRTFSVESPTDLRRVAGIARGRGVTARCLLRVNGAEAAGHAGMRMTGAASQFGTDAELLAGMRAELTGPDTDGARIVGFHFFPVTNAIDGDALLAELLGSIRTADRLRTELGVEVTQLDLGGGFACPFATPGERPRYPGLRVALEAELDTRFPGWRTGEVEVAFESGRHLVGDSGTLLCSVSDVKHSRGTRFVVLDAGINHLGGLSGIGRLLPLSATPLAGAPVPGPADAPADGPGEPTRLVGPLCTPADTLGRGATELPPVTPGQVLAIPNVGAYGATASLIGFLSRPGAVEIAVRGAEVVSATRLELVRTPVTAAGTVPAAAPDTATGTATGTAGSSRTDAAAGANDGANDGTNDGTNAGTTGSVNGGVNGGGWDPAFPAVLRSVLPRLAGSDAEVGPDDSLRVAGLDSLALVEVLVRLEETYAVTIPDELLTPEVFETPRGLWTLLGSVRA
;
A
#
# COMPACT_ATOMS: atom_id res chain seq x y z
N MET A 1 -7.45 -27.39 15.99
CA MET A 1 -7.46 -26.20 15.12
C MET A 1 -8.85 -25.62 15.19
N ILE A 2 -8.99 -24.28 15.23
CA ILE A 2 -10.31 -23.67 15.01
C ILE A 2 -10.76 -24.03 13.61
N GLU A 3 -11.98 -24.54 13.50
CA GLU A 3 -12.67 -24.61 12.23
C GLU A 3 -13.10 -23.18 11.88
N TYR A 4 -12.33 -22.51 11.01
CA TYR A 4 -12.63 -21.14 10.55
C TYR A 4 -14.08 -21.02 10.05
N ASP A 5 -14.64 -22.13 9.55
CA ASP A 5 -16.00 -22.30 9.04
C ASP A 5 -17.08 -21.82 10.02
N ALA A 6 -16.87 -21.95 11.33
CA ALA A 6 -17.87 -21.55 12.33
C ALA A 6 -17.83 -20.05 12.67
N LEU A 7 -16.71 -19.36 12.44
CA LEU A 7 -16.53 -17.97 12.88
C LEU A 7 -17.49 -16.98 12.18
N PRO A 8 -17.72 -17.05 10.86
CA PRO A 8 -18.69 -16.17 10.19
C PRO A 8 -20.12 -16.34 10.71
N ALA A 9 -20.51 -17.55 11.12
CA ALA A 9 -21.84 -17.77 11.70
C ALA A 9 -22.00 -17.12 13.09
N ILE A 10 -20.91 -16.99 13.85
CA ILE A 10 -20.91 -16.43 15.21
C ILE A 10 -20.72 -14.91 15.18
N TYR A 11 -19.75 -14.42 14.42
CA TYR A 11 -19.31 -13.02 14.43
C TYR A 11 -19.73 -12.23 13.19
N GLY A 12 -20.25 -12.91 12.16
CA GLY A 12 -20.55 -12.33 10.85
C GLY A 12 -19.34 -12.28 9.93
N SER A 13 -19.60 -11.94 8.67
CA SER A 13 -18.59 -11.61 7.66
C SER A 13 -18.85 -10.19 7.10
N PRO A 14 -17.83 -9.51 6.55
CA PRO A 14 -16.44 -9.95 6.45
C PRO A 14 -15.70 -9.94 7.80
N ALA A 15 -14.81 -10.92 7.98
CA ALA A 15 -14.04 -11.10 9.21
C ALA A 15 -12.57 -11.47 8.92
N TYR A 16 -11.65 -10.67 9.45
CA TYR A 16 -10.25 -11.05 9.58
C TYR A 16 -10.06 -11.99 10.76
N VAL A 17 -9.30 -13.06 10.55
CA VAL A 17 -8.87 -13.99 11.58
C VAL A 17 -7.35 -13.99 11.65
N TYR A 18 -6.80 -13.59 12.80
CA TYR A 18 -5.37 -13.49 13.08
C TYR A 18 -4.94 -14.64 14.00
N ASP A 19 -4.13 -15.56 13.49
CA ASP A 19 -3.53 -16.68 14.23
C ASP A 19 -2.28 -16.20 14.98
N LEU A 20 -2.39 -16.05 16.30
CA LEU A 20 -1.30 -15.54 17.15
C LEU A 20 -0.14 -16.55 17.29
N ASP A 21 -0.40 -17.85 17.12
CA ASP A 21 0.67 -18.85 17.15
C ASP A 21 1.56 -18.75 15.89
N ARG A 22 0.99 -18.30 14.77
CA ARG A 22 1.78 -17.96 13.57
C ARG A 22 2.61 -16.70 13.77
N VAL A 23 2.08 -15.68 14.47
CA VAL A 23 2.84 -14.47 14.81
C VAL A 23 4.06 -14.81 15.68
N ASP A 24 3.87 -15.65 16.71
CA ASP A 24 4.95 -16.11 17.59
C ASP A 24 6.05 -16.87 16.82
N ARG A 25 5.63 -17.76 15.92
CA ARG A 25 6.54 -18.53 15.06
C ARG A 25 7.31 -17.61 14.11
N ALA A 26 6.62 -16.67 13.49
CA ALA A 26 7.20 -15.74 12.53
C ALA A 26 8.30 -14.88 13.16
N ARG A 27 8.03 -14.38 14.37
CA ARG A 27 8.99 -13.66 15.19
C ARG A 27 10.21 -14.52 15.52
N ALA A 28 10.00 -15.75 16.01
CA ALA A 28 11.10 -16.63 16.39
C ALA A 28 12.03 -16.94 15.21
N GLU A 29 11.46 -17.31 14.06
CA GLU A 29 12.22 -17.60 12.84
C GLU A 29 13.01 -16.40 12.32
N LEU A 30 12.43 -15.19 12.41
CA LEU A 30 13.14 -13.97 12.01
C LEU A 30 14.29 -13.65 12.97
N VAL A 31 14.06 -13.72 14.29
CA VAL A 31 15.11 -13.50 15.30
C VAL A 31 16.29 -14.47 15.13
N GLU A 32 16.03 -15.73 14.78
CA GLU A 32 17.08 -16.70 14.45
C GLU A 32 17.93 -16.29 13.25
N SER A 33 17.34 -15.57 12.29
CA SER A 33 18.03 -15.09 11.09
C SER A 33 18.84 -13.80 11.32
N LEU A 34 18.58 -13.06 12.40
CA LEU A 34 19.25 -11.78 12.73
C LEU A 34 20.49 -11.98 13.62
N PRO A 35 21.44 -11.02 13.65
CA PRO A 35 22.56 -11.01 14.60
C PRO A 35 22.14 -11.25 16.04
N ALA A 36 22.92 -12.03 16.79
CA ALA A 36 22.60 -12.33 18.19
C ALA A 36 22.54 -11.05 19.04
N GLY A 37 21.43 -10.84 19.76
CA GLY A 37 21.21 -9.64 20.57
C GLY A 37 20.71 -8.42 19.80
N ALA A 38 20.48 -8.54 18.49
CA ALA A 38 19.81 -7.49 17.73
C ALA A 38 18.38 -7.25 18.24
N THR A 39 17.95 -5.99 18.21
CA THR A 39 16.59 -5.60 18.56
C THR A 39 15.69 -5.75 17.34
N LEU A 40 14.53 -6.38 17.55
CA LEU A 40 13.48 -6.45 16.54
C LEU A 40 12.40 -5.41 16.86
N LEU A 41 12.23 -4.45 15.96
CA LEU A 41 11.19 -3.43 16.02
C LEU A 41 9.96 -3.91 15.23
N TYR A 42 8.80 -3.94 15.87
CA TYR A 42 7.55 -4.25 15.20
C TYR A 42 6.96 -3.00 14.56
N SER A 43 6.82 -3.00 13.23
CA SER A 43 6.19 -1.91 12.49
C SER A 43 4.67 -1.98 12.57
N LEU A 44 4.06 -1.18 13.48
CA LEU A 44 2.63 -1.24 13.78
C LEU A 44 1.73 -0.93 12.58
N LYS A 45 2.21 -0.14 11.61
CA LYS A 45 1.53 0.14 10.34
C LYS A 45 1.04 -1.12 9.61
N ALA A 46 1.73 -2.25 9.81
CA ALA A 46 1.32 -3.53 9.24
C ALA A 46 0.02 -4.05 9.86
N ASN A 47 -0.09 -4.04 11.19
CA ASN A 47 -1.31 -4.46 11.91
C ASN A 47 -1.31 -3.95 13.38
N PRO A 48 -1.98 -2.84 13.69
CA PRO A 48 -2.02 -2.28 15.05
C PRO A 48 -3.02 -3.01 15.97
N HIS A 49 -3.58 -4.16 15.57
CA HIS A 49 -4.52 -4.89 16.41
C HIS A 49 -3.88 -5.29 17.75
N VAL A 50 -4.49 -4.89 18.85
CA VAL A 50 -3.88 -4.94 20.20
C VAL A 50 -3.41 -6.34 20.61
N ALA A 51 -4.14 -7.41 20.25
CA ALA A 51 -3.71 -8.77 20.56
C ALA A 51 -2.46 -9.21 19.78
N VAL A 52 -2.30 -8.72 18.55
CA VAL A 52 -1.11 -8.98 17.71
C VAL A 52 0.07 -8.20 18.27
N VAL A 53 -0.13 -6.91 18.57
CA VAL A 53 0.87 -6.05 19.22
C VAL A 53 1.35 -6.67 20.54
N ARG A 54 0.42 -7.08 21.41
CA ARG A 54 0.73 -7.72 22.70
C ARG A 54 1.59 -8.97 22.51
N THR A 55 1.19 -9.84 21.59
CA THR A 55 1.94 -11.08 21.30
C THR A 55 3.39 -10.78 20.92
N LEU A 56 3.62 -9.78 20.06
CA LEU A 56 4.98 -9.40 19.64
C LEU A 56 5.79 -8.72 20.75
N VAL A 57 5.16 -7.87 21.56
CA VAL A 57 5.79 -7.22 22.72
C VAL A 57 6.18 -8.25 23.79
N GLU A 58 5.28 -9.17 24.14
CA GLU A 58 5.58 -10.27 25.07
C GLU A 58 6.67 -11.19 24.51
N GLY A 59 6.75 -11.34 23.19
CA GLY A 59 7.83 -12.00 22.46
C GLY A 59 9.15 -11.23 22.39
N GLY A 60 9.25 -10.04 23.00
CA GLY A 60 10.46 -9.23 23.10
C GLY A 60 10.69 -8.23 21.96
N CYS A 61 9.72 -8.02 21.07
CA CYS A 61 9.80 -6.95 20.07
C CYS A 61 9.53 -5.59 20.73
N ARG A 62 10.10 -4.52 20.18
CA ARG A 62 9.76 -3.15 20.59
C ARG A 62 8.91 -2.45 19.51
N PRO A 63 7.93 -1.61 19.88
CA PRO A 63 7.14 -0.89 18.87
C PRO A 63 7.91 0.14 18.03
N GLU A 64 7.76 0.06 16.71
CA GLU A 64 7.98 1.15 15.77
C GLU A 64 6.63 1.75 15.39
N ILE A 65 6.49 3.06 15.62
CA ILE A 65 5.24 3.80 15.47
C ILE A 65 5.42 5.03 14.57
N SER A 66 4.35 5.47 13.95
CA SER A 66 4.32 6.61 13.01
C SER A 66 3.16 7.57 13.27
N SER A 67 2.24 7.23 14.18
CA SER A 67 1.08 8.06 14.54
C SER A 67 0.69 7.91 16.02
N THR A 68 -0.13 8.83 16.52
CA THR A 68 -0.73 8.73 17.86
C THR A 68 -1.69 7.56 18.03
N GLY A 69 -2.33 7.10 16.94
CA GLY A 69 -3.14 5.88 16.96
C GLY A 69 -2.28 4.63 17.18
N GLU A 70 -1.14 4.55 16.51
CA GLU A 70 -0.17 3.47 16.72
C GLU A 70 0.48 3.55 18.12
N LEU A 71 0.77 4.76 18.63
CA LEU A 71 1.21 4.96 20.01
C LEU A 71 0.20 4.37 21.01
N ALA A 72 -1.10 4.67 20.83
CA ALA A 72 -2.15 4.16 21.69
C ALA A 72 -2.25 2.62 21.63
N ALA A 73 -2.19 2.04 20.42
CA ALA A 73 -2.19 0.59 20.23
C ALA A 73 -0.96 -0.09 20.87
N ALA A 74 0.24 0.51 20.71
CA ALA A 74 1.48 0.03 21.32
C ALA A 74 1.41 0.01 22.85
N LEU A 75 0.90 1.10 23.44
CA LEU A 75 0.68 1.22 24.90
C LEU A 75 -0.34 0.18 25.40
N GLN A 76 -1.47 0.04 24.71
CA GLN A 76 -2.51 -0.92 25.07
C GLN A 76 -2.06 -2.39 24.90
N GLY A 77 -1.16 -2.63 23.94
CA GLY A 77 -0.45 -3.89 23.76
C GLY A 77 0.58 -4.20 24.85
N GLY A 78 0.84 -3.27 25.78
CA GLY A 78 1.78 -3.46 26.88
C GLY A 78 3.21 -3.04 26.55
N GLY A 79 3.43 -2.33 25.46
CA GLY A 79 4.75 -1.81 25.09
C GLY A 79 5.25 -0.77 26.08
N GLU A 80 6.54 -0.82 26.40
CA GLU A 80 7.23 0.17 27.22
C GLU A 80 7.70 1.36 26.34
N PRO A 81 7.23 2.60 26.59
CA PRO A 81 7.45 3.72 25.68
C PRO A 81 8.92 4.14 25.49
N ALA A 82 9.79 3.97 26.48
CA ALA A 82 11.20 4.32 26.34
C ALA A 82 11.90 3.44 25.29
N GLY A 83 11.38 2.23 25.03
CA GLY A 83 11.81 1.33 23.96
C GLY A 83 11.23 1.64 22.57
N PHE A 84 10.30 2.59 22.44
CA PHE A 84 9.64 2.87 21.16
C PHE A 84 10.53 3.72 20.24
N VAL A 85 10.36 3.53 18.93
CA VAL A 85 10.92 4.39 17.90
C VAL A 85 9.79 5.06 17.12
N TYR A 86 9.78 6.40 17.11
CA TYR A 86 8.83 7.18 16.32
C TYR A 86 9.41 7.54 14.95
N THR A 87 8.79 7.08 13.87
CA THR A 87 9.22 7.27 12.47
C THR A 87 8.22 8.12 11.67
N GLY A 88 8.46 8.27 10.37
CA GLY A 88 7.53 8.87 9.41
C GLY A 88 7.84 10.34 9.06
N PRO A 89 7.64 10.76 7.80
CA PRO A 89 8.05 12.08 7.31
C PRO A 89 7.19 13.25 7.82
N GLY A 90 5.97 12.96 8.29
CA GLY A 90 4.95 13.97 8.55
C GLY A 90 4.76 14.40 10.01
N LYS A 91 5.71 14.14 10.91
CA LYS A 91 5.52 14.34 12.36
C LYS A 91 5.09 15.77 12.69
N THR A 92 3.89 15.90 13.24
CA THR A 92 3.37 17.18 13.72
C THR A 92 3.91 17.53 15.11
N ALA A 93 3.84 18.80 15.49
CA ALA A 93 4.23 19.22 16.83
C ALA A 93 3.39 18.54 17.92
N GLY A 94 2.10 18.31 17.66
CA GLY A 94 1.18 17.62 18.57
C GLY A 94 1.52 16.14 18.74
N GLU A 95 1.91 15.45 17.66
CA GLU A 95 2.32 14.04 17.73
C GLU A 95 3.64 13.86 18.49
N ILE A 96 4.65 14.70 18.20
CA ILE A 96 5.94 14.66 18.91
C ILE A 96 5.71 14.93 20.41
N ALA A 97 4.88 15.93 20.72
CA ALA A 97 4.46 16.25 22.07
C ALA A 97 3.84 15.04 22.78
N ALA A 98 2.82 14.44 22.17
CA ALA A 98 2.11 13.28 22.73
C ALA A 98 3.04 12.07 22.94
N ALA A 99 3.95 11.80 22.00
CA ALA A 99 4.93 10.73 22.11
C ALA A 99 5.91 10.97 23.28
N LEU A 100 6.46 12.18 23.39
CA LEU A 100 7.34 12.55 24.50
C LEU A 100 6.62 12.46 25.86
N ASP A 101 5.38 12.94 25.92
CA ASP A 101 4.56 12.92 27.14
C ASP A 101 4.22 11.47 27.56
N ALA A 102 4.05 10.57 26.60
CA ALA A 102 3.86 9.14 26.83
C ALA A 102 5.15 8.40 27.25
N GLY A 103 6.33 9.02 27.13
CA GLY A 103 7.61 8.42 27.50
C GLY A 103 8.50 7.99 26.32
N VAL A 104 8.06 8.18 25.07
CA VAL A 104 8.90 7.92 23.90
C VAL A 104 10.08 8.87 23.88
N ARG A 105 11.27 8.34 23.62
CA ARG A 105 12.51 9.15 23.57
C ARG A 105 13.25 9.05 22.25
N THR A 106 13.01 8.02 21.44
CA THR A 106 13.75 7.80 20.19
C THR A 106 12.90 8.20 18.99
N PHE A 107 13.44 9.07 18.14
CA PHE A 107 12.81 9.58 16.93
C PHE A 107 13.73 9.33 15.74
N SER A 108 13.20 8.76 14.66
CA SER A 108 13.87 8.78 13.37
C SER A 108 13.54 10.10 12.67
N VAL A 109 14.52 10.99 12.54
CA VAL A 109 14.34 12.32 11.94
C VAL A 109 14.69 12.30 10.46
N GLU A 110 13.85 12.96 9.67
CA GLU A 110 13.84 12.81 8.21
C GLU A 110 14.65 13.92 7.52
N SER A 111 14.85 15.05 8.21
CA SER A 111 15.58 16.22 7.73
C SER A 111 16.07 17.08 8.90
N PRO A 112 16.96 18.07 8.71
CA PRO A 112 17.32 19.02 9.75
C PRO A 112 16.13 19.82 10.28
N THR A 113 15.14 20.09 9.43
CA THR A 113 13.90 20.78 9.85
C THR A 113 13.09 19.90 10.81
N ASP A 114 13.01 18.59 10.55
CA ASP A 114 12.37 17.66 11.47
C ASP A 114 13.16 17.52 12.78
N LEU A 115 14.49 17.45 12.71
CA LEU A 115 15.36 17.43 13.90
C LEU A 115 15.17 18.66 14.78
N ARG A 116 15.18 19.88 14.20
CA ARG A 116 14.93 21.14 14.93
C ARG A 116 13.56 21.14 15.60
N ARG A 117 12.54 20.60 14.93
CA ARG A 117 11.18 20.46 15.50
C ARG A 117 11.19 19.54 16.71
N VAL A 118 11.77 18.35 16.60
CA VAL A 118 11.86 17.39 17.72
C VAL A 118 12.65 17.99 18.88
N ALA A 119 13.81 18.60 18.60
CA ALA A 119 14.66 19.24 19.60
C ALA A 119 13.93 20.34 20.37
N GLY A 120 13.27 21.26 19.66
CA GLY A 120 12.54 22.37 20.29
C GLY A 120 11.41 21.90 21.20
N ILE A 121 10.66 20.87 20.80
CA ILE A 121 9.56 20.31 21.58
C ILE A 121 10.08 19.54 22.80
N ALA A 122 11.17 18.78 22.65
CA ALA A 122 11.84 18.07 23.74
C ALA A 122 12.40 19.04 24.79
N ARG A 123 13.10 20.09 24.35
CA ARG A 123 13.61 21.16 25.20
C ARG A 123 12.48 21.85 25.97
N GLY A 124 11.36 22.16 25.31
CA GLY A 124 10.19 22.75 25.96
C GLY A 124 9.57 21.87 27.06
N ARG A 125 9.85 20.55 27.04
CA ARG A 125 9.41 19.57 28.04
C ARG A 125 10.48 19.24 29.07
N GLY A 126 11.66 19.86 29.00
CA GLY A 126 12.78 19.55 29.90
C GLY A 126 13.35 18.14 29.71
N VAL A 127 13.17 17.54 28.53
CA VAL A 127 13.73 16.21 28.18
C VAL A 127 14.65 16.32 26.98
N THR A 128 15.50 15.31 26.78
CA THR A 128 16.33 15.18 25.57
C THR A 128 15.82 14.05 24.71
N ALA A 129 15.53 14.35 23.44
CA ALA A 129 15.18 13.33 22.45
C ALA A 129 16.44 12.66 21.89
N ARG A 130 16.40 11.34 21.72
CA ARG A 130 17.38 10.57 20.96
C ARG A 130 16.95 10.57 19.50
N CYS A 131 17.81 10.98 18.60
CA CYS A 131 17.49 11.11 17.17
C CYS A 131 18.37 10.18 16.33
N LEU A 132 17.73 9.33 15.53
CA LEU A 132 18.36 8.61 14.43
C LEU A 132 18.21 9.44 13.17
N LEU A 133 19.30 9.73 12.47
CA LEU A 133 19.21 10.36 11.15
C LEU A 133 18.73 9.33 10.15
N ARG A 134 17.56 9.54 9.53
CA ARG A 134 17.11 8.66 8.45
C ARG A 134 17.90 8.95 7.19
N VAL A 135 18.58 7.95 6.66
CA VAL A 135 19.51 8.09 5.54
C VAL A 135 18.88 7.52 4.28
N ASN A 136 18.84 8.34 3.23
CA ASN A 136 18.62 7.87 1.87
C ASN A 136 19.98 7.47 1.27
N GLY A 137 20.30 6.17 1.31
CA GLY A 137 21.58 5.63 0.84
C GLY A 137 21.67 5.55 -0.69
N ALA A 138 22.87 5.75 -1.24
CA ALA A 138 23.13 5.54 -2.68
C ALA A 138 23.13 4.04 -3.06
N GLU A 139 22.83 3.76 -4.34
CA GLU A 139 22.55 2.43 -4.90
C GLU A 139 23.51 1.30 -4.45
N ALA A 140 22.95 0.20 -3.91
CA ALA A 140 23.62 -1.09 -3.93
C ALA A 140 23.33 -1.84 -5.25
N ALA A 141 24.26 -2.69 -5.67
CA ALA A 141 24.24 -3.36 -6.98
C ALA A 141 23.29 -4.59 -7.07
N GLY A 142 22.14 -4.59 -6.38
CA GLY A 142 21.24 -5.76 -6.28
C GLY A 142 19.79 -5.55 -6.77
N HIS A 143 19.23 -6.48 -7.53
CA HIS A 143 17.89 -6.36 -8.17
C HIS A 143 16.71 -6.87 -7.31
N ALA A 144 16.65 -6.58 -5.99
CA ALA A 144 15.51 -7.04 -5.18
C ALA A 144 14.46 -5.97 -4.88
N GLY A 145 13.22 -6.28 -5.25
CA GLY A 145 12.02 -5.59 -4.80
C GLY A 145 11.92 -4.11 -5.21
N MET A 146 10.89 -3.44 -4.70
CA MET A 146 10.84 -1.97 -4.78
C MET A 146 11.89 -1.41 -3.81
N ARG A 147 12.92 -0.76 -4.34
CA ARG A 147 13.90 -0.02 -3.54
C ARG A 147 13.26 1.23 -2.95
N MET A 148 13.64 1.56 -1.72
CA MET A 148 13.12 2.74 -1.00
C MET A 148 14.19 3.84 -0.85
N THR A 149 15.43 3.58 -1.27
CA THR A 149 16.57 4.50 -1.23
C THR A 149 17.29 4.62 -2.58
N GLY A 150 18.12 5.66 -2.74
CA GLY A 150 19.00 5.88 -3.91
C GLY A 150 18.36 6.67 -5.06
N ALA A 151 17.08 7.02 -4.92
CA ALA A 151 16.33 7.89 -5.82
C ALA A 151 15.70 9.05 -5.03
N ALA A 152 15.13 10.03 -5.73
CA ALA A 152 14.36 11.10 -5.11
C ALA A 152 13.24 10.50 -4.25
N SER A 153 13.31 10.75 -2.94
CA SER A 153 12.43 10.15 -1.95
C SER A 153 11.97 11.20 -0.95
N GLN A 154 10.74 11.06 -0.46
CA GLN A 154 10.26 11.86 0.67
C GLN A 154 10.83 11.39 2.03
N PHE A 155 11.57 10.28 2.03
CA PHE A 155 12.12 9.65 3.23
C PHE A 155 13.62 9.86 3.32
N GLY A 156 14.06 10.31 4.50
CA GLY A 156 15.45 10.50 4.85
C GLY A 156 16.13 11.65 4.11
N THR A 157 17.40 11.84 4.45
CA THR A 157 18.30 12.79 3.82
C THR A 157 19.36 12.02 3.03
N ASP A 158 19.67 12.50 1.83
CA ASP A 158 20.65 11.89 0.95
C ASP A 158 22.03 11.79 1.62
N ALA A 159 22.63 10.61 1.56
CA ALA A 159 23.84 10.28 2.32
C ALA A 159 25.02 11.23 1.98
N GLU A 160 25.12 11.67 0.73
CA GLU A 160 26.17 12.59 0.24
C GLU A 160 25.99 14.03 0.74
N LEU A 161 24.78 14.43 1.12
CA LEU A 161 24.50 15.79 1.60
C LEU A 161 24.80 15.92 3.10
N LEU A 162 24.63 14.85 3.88
CA LEU A 162 24.72 14.87 5.34
C LEU A 162 26.02 15.49 5.85
N ALA A 163 27.17 15.16 5.24
CA ALA A 163 28.46 15.69 5.65
C ALA A 163 28.52 17.24 5.59
N GLY A 164 27.89 17.83 4.58
CA GLY A 164 27.79 19.30 4.42
C GLY A 164 26.83 19.96 5.43
N MET A 165 25.95 19.18 6.05
CA MET A 165 24.89 19.67 6.94
C MET A 165 25.30 19.63 8.42
N ARG A 166 26.55 19.30 8.74
CA ARG A 166 27.03 19.16 10.13
C ARG A 166 26.67 20.34 11.03
N ALA A 167 26.80 21.57 10.54
CA ALA A 167 26.47 22.77 11.29
C ALA A 167 24.96 22.86 11.63
N GLU A 168 24.09 22.43 10.72
CA GLU A 168 22.63 22.39 10.95
C GLU A 168 22.22 21.28 11.91
N LEU A 169 22.96 20.17 11.90
CA LEU A 169 22.69 19.00 12.73
C LEU A 169 23.17 19.17 14.18
N THR A 170 24.20 19.99 14.39
CA THR A 170 24.88 20.17 15.70
C THR A 170 24.81 21.60 16.26
N GLY A 171 24.08 22.49 15.59
CA GLY A 171 23.91 23.88 16.00
C GLY A 171 22.95 24.05 17.19
N PRO A 172 22.87 25.27 17.75
CA PRO A 172 22.03 25.55 18.94
C PRO A 172 20.53 25.31 18.71
N ASP A 173 20.06 25.35 17.46
CA ASP A 173 18.65 25.08 17.14
C ASP A 173 18.26 23.61 17.32
N THR A 174 19.24 22.71 17.47
CA THR A 174 19.03 21.30 17.79
C THR A 174 19.25 20.98 19.28
N ASP A 175 19.45 22.01 20.11
CA ASP A 175 19.48 21.89 21.57
C ASP A 175 18.17 21.26 22.08
N GLY A 176 18.28 20.09 22.70
CA GLY A 176 17.15 19.25 23.10
C GLY A 176 17.08 17.91 22.37
N ALA A 177 17.91 17.71 21.34
CA ALA A 177 18.10 16.42 20.68
C ALA A 177 19.56 15.96 20.75
N ARG A 178 19.79 14.66 20.86
CA ARG A 178 21.09 14.00 20.67
C ARG A 178 20.99 13.08 19.46
N ILE A 179 21.84 13.30 18.46
CA ILE A 179 21.99 12.35 17.36
C ILE A 179 22.71 11.12 17.91
N VAL A 180 22.05 9.95 17.87
CA VAL A 180 22.56 8.69 18.43
C VAL A 180 22.97 7.67 17.37
N GLY A 181 22.72 7.97 16.10
CA GLY A 181 23.13 7.15 14.98
C GLY A 181 22.21 7.32 13.78
N PHE A 182 21.99 6.23 13.06
CA PHE A 182 21.39 6.23 11.72
C PHE A 182 20.25 5.23 11.62
N HIS A 183 19.25 5.58 10.79
CA HIS A 183 18.16 4.70 10.41
C HIS A 183 18.15 4.53 8.89
N PHE A 184 18.13 3.29 8.43
CA PHE A 184 18.04 2.91 7.02
C PHE A 184 16.76 2.12 6.79
N PHE A 185 16.15 2.25 5.61
CA PHE A 185 15.09 1.36 5.18
C PHE A 185 15.28 1.12 3.68
N PRO A 186 16.27 0.28 3.28
CA PRO A 186 16.76 0.27 1.91
C PRO A 186 15.80 -0.41 0.92
N VAL A 187 15.03 -1.40 1.40
CA VAL A 187 14.20 -2.24 0.53
C VAL A 187 12.89 -2.63 1.23
N THR A 188 11.85 -2.91 0.42
CA THR A 188 10.60 -3.51 0.89
C THR A 188 10.31 -4.81 0.14
N ASN A 189 9.76 -5.80 0.86
CA ASN A 189 9.31 -7.07 0.30
C ASN A 189 10.37 -7.79 -0.57
N ALA A 190 11.61 -7.86 -0.07
CA ALA A 190 12.72 -8.57 -0.69
C ALA A 190 12.52 -10.08 -0.56
N ILE A 191 12.10 -10.72 -1.65
CA ILE A 191 11.96 -12.18 -1.76
C ILE A 191 13.34 -12.83 -1.87
N ASP A 192 14.28 -12.17 -2.55
CA ASP A 192 15.67 -12.60 -2.67
C ASP A 192 16.47 -12.22 -1.41
N GLY A 193 16.92 -13.23 -0.68
CA GLY A 193 17.71 -13.06 0.55
C GLY A 193 19.12 -12.51 0.31
N ASP A 194 19.76 -12.82 -0.81
CA ASP A 194 21.11 -12.34 -1.12
C ASP A 194 21.11 -10.85 -1.42
N ALA A 195 20.09 -10.40 -2.15
CA ALA A 195 19.91 -8.98 -2.42
C ALA A 195 19.49 -8.20 -1.15
N LEU A 196 18.63 -8.76 -0.29
CA LEU A 196 18.36 -8.16 1.02
C LEU A 196 19.65 -8.03 1.85
N LEU A 197 20.48 -9.07 1.88
CA LEU A 197 21.77 -9.04 2.57
C LEU A 197 22.69 -7.96 2.00
N ALA A 198 22.78 -7.84 0.67
CA ALA A 198 23.61 -6.82 0.01
C ALA A 198 23.21 -5.39 0.41
N GLU A 199 21.91 -5.10 0.49
CA GLU A 199 21.36 -3.81 0.93
C GLU A 199 21.68 -3.52 2.40
N LEU A 200 21.50 -4.50 3.29
CA LEU A 200 21.79 -4.35 4.72
C LEU A 200 23.30 -4.15 4.98
N LEU A 201 24.16 -4.88 4.27
CA LEU A 201 25.61 -4.67 4.31
C LEU A 201 25.99 -3.27 3.76
N GLY A 202 25.32 -2.81 2.71
CA GLY A 202 25.48 -1.45 2.18
C GLY A 202 25.13 -0.38 3.20
N SER A 203 24.06 -0.59 3.97
CA SER A 203 23.62 0.29 5.05
C SER A 203 24.66 0.37 6.18
N ILE A 204 25.23 -0.77 6.61
CA ILE A 204 26.30 -0.81 7.62
C ILE A 204 27.54 -0.03 7.14
N ARG A 205 27.98 -0.24 5.89
CA ARG A 205 29.12 0.50 5.32
C ARG A 205 28.85 2.00 5.21
N THR A 206 27.63 2.38 4.85
CA THR A 206 27.22 3.79 4.77
C THR A 206 27.22 4.42 6.16
N ALA A 207 26.72 3.73 7.19
CA ALA A 207 26.75 4.21 8.57
C ALA A 207 28.19 4.42 9.08
N ASP A 208 29.12 3.51 8.78
CA ASP A 208 30.53 3.64 9.16
C ASP A 208 31.21 4.85 8.49
N ARG A 209 30.90 5.11 7.21
CA ARG A 209 31.37 6.32 6.53
C ARG A 209 30.81 7.58 7.21
N LEU A 210 29.49 7.64 7.38
CA LEU A 210 28.80 8.82 7.91
C LEU A 210 29.17 9.14 9.36
N ARG A 211 29.40 8.13 10.23
CA ARG A 211 29.83 8.40 11.61
C ARG A 211 31.16 9.17 11.64
N THR A 212 32.07 8.83 10.71
CA THR A 212 33.39 9.45 10.61
C THR A 212 33.29 10.87 10.06
N GLU A 213 32.51 11.06 8.99
CA GLU A 213 32.31 12.36 8.34
C GLU A 213 31.60 13.37 9.26
N LEU A 214 30.61 12.91 10.04
CA LEU A 214 29.83 13.76 10.95
C LEU A 214 30.45 13.90 12.35
N GLY A 215 31.34 12.98 12.73
CA GLY A 215 31.85 12.88 14.11
C GLY A 215 30.77 12.48 15.12
N VAL A 216 29.83 11.62 14.70
CA VAL A 216 28.72 11.16 15.54
C VAL A 216 29.14 9.92 16.31
N GLU A 217 28.93 9.93 17.62
CA GLU A 217 29.02 8.74 18.46
C GLU A 217 27.77 7.86 18.24
N VAL A 218 27.93 6.80 17.45
CA VAL A 218 26.83 5.87 17.16
C VAL A 218 26.63 4.94 18.34
N THR A 219 25.47 5.05 18.99
CA THR A 219 25.00 4.13 20.05
C THR A 219 23.78 3.32 19.60
N GLN A 220 23.22 3.63 18.42
CA GLN A 220 22.12 2.89 17.83
C GLN A 220 22.20 2.92 16.30
N LEU A 221 22.06 1.76 15.68
CA LEU A 221 22.02 1.57 14.23
C LEU A 221 20.75 0.80 13.88
N ASP A 222 19.80 1.48 13.25
CA ASP A 222 18.59 0.87 12.75
C ASP A 222 18.75 0.55 11.27
N LEU A 223 18.80 -0.73 10.94
CA LEU A 223 19.01 -1.21 9.57
C LEU A 223 17.69 -1.39 8.81
N GLY A 224 16.55 -1.11 9.46
CA GLY A 224 15.24 -1.20 8.86
C GLY A 224 14.82 -2.63 8.54
N GLY A 225 13.93 -2.74 7.56
CA GLY A 225 13.30 -4.00 7.19
C GLY A 225 13.58 -4.42 5.76
N GLY A 226 12.55 -5.00 5.14
CA GLY A 226 12.64 -5.59 3.80
C GLY A 226 12.20 -7.03 3.75
N PHE A 227 11.96 -7.66 4.89
CA PHE A 227 11.52 -9.05 4.97
C PHE A 227 10.15 -9.25 4.31
N ALA A 228 10.08 -10.20 3.39
CA ALA A 228 8.92 -10.47 2.54
C ALA A 228 7.92 -11.42 3.21
N CYS A 229 6.69 -11.37 2.71
CA CYS A 229 5.63 -12.32 3.00
C CYS A 229 4.69 -12.38 1.79
N PRO A 230 4.13 -13.55 1.44
CA PRO A 230 3.00 -13.62 0.50
C PRO A 230 1.87 -12.68 0.95
N PHE A 231 1.09 -12.18 -0.01
CA PHE A 231 -0.05 -11.32 0.26
C PHE A 231 -1.24 -11.75 -0.59
N ALA A 232 -2.39 -12.03 0.05
CA ALA A 232 -3.64 -12.44 -0.60
C ALA A 232 -3.55 -13.69 -1.49
N THR A 233 -2.45 -14.45 -1.42
CA THR A 233 -2.19 -15.67 -2.17
C THR A 233 -1.58 -16.73 -1.24
N PRO A 234 -1.76 -18.03 -1.50
CA PRO A 234 -1.10 -19.08 -0.75
C PRO A 234 0.41 -19.02 -0.92
N GLY A 235 1.13 -19.49 0.09
CA GLY A 235 2.59 -19.55 0.06
C GLY A 235 3.18 -19.47 1.46
N GLU A 236 4.45 -19.82 1.56
CA GLU A 236 5.23 -19.70 2.80
C GLU A 236 6.06 -18.41 2.79
N ARG A 237 6.36 -17.91 3.98
CA ARG A 237 7.28 -16.78 4.16
C ARG A 237 8.70 -17.19 3.74
N PRO A 238 9.44 -16.34 2.99
CA PRO A 238 10.85 -16.59 2.71
C PRO A 238 11.67 -16.73 3.99
N ARG A 239 12.65 -17.62 3.99
CA ARG A 239 13.65 -17.77 5.06
C ARG A 239 14.94 -17.08 4.64
N TYR A 240 15.71 -16.59 5.61
CA TYR A 240 16.95 -15.84 5.35
C TYR A 240 18.18 -16.53 5.95
N PRO A 241 18.48 -17.79 5.55
CA PRO A 241 19.67 -18.49 6.04
C PRO A 241 20.94 -17.72 5.61
N GLY A 242 21.89 -17.57 6.53
CA GLY A 242 23.16 -16.89 6.26
C GLY A 242 23.19 -15.40 6.57
N LEU A 243 22.01 -14.75 6.71
CA LEU A 243 21.92 -13.34 7.04
C LEU A 243 22.69 -13.00 8.33
N ARG A 244 22.43 -13.76 9.41
CA ARG A 244 23.12 -13.62 10.71
C ARG A 244 24.63 -13.55 10.55
N VAL A 245 25.24 -14.61 9.98
CA VAL A 245 26.71 -14.75 9.94
C VAL A 245 27.34 -13.60 9.15
N ALA A 246 26.77 -13.25 8.00
CA ALA A 246 27.32 -12.19 7.16
C ALA A 246 27.18 -10.81 7.81
N LEU A 247 26.04 -10.51 8.43
CA LEU A 247 25.84 -9.25 9.15
C LEU A 247 26.74 -9.14 10.38
N GLU A 248 26.88 -10.22 11.16
CA GLU A 248 27.77 -10.24 12.32
C GLU A 248 29.22 -9.95 11.93
N ALA A 249 29.71 -10.53 10.83
CA ALA A 249 31.07 -10.29 10.35
C ALA A 249 31.32 -8.81 9.95
N GLU A 250 30.36 -8.19 9.27
CA GLU A 250 30.46 -6.77 8.91
C GLU A 250 30.35 -5.87 10.15
N LEU A 251 29.43 -6.17 11.08
CA LEU A 251 29.28 -5.45 12.34
C LEU A 251 30.52 -5.58 13.25
N ASP A 252 31.15 -6.76 13.33
CA ASP A 252 32.40 -6.96 14.07
C ASP A 252 33.53 -6.09 13.53
N THR A 253 33.57 -5.92 12.21
CA THR A 253 34.58 -5.09 11.54
C THR A 253 34.32 -3.60 11.75
N ARG A 254 33.07 -3.17 11.63
CA ARG A 254 32.70 -1.74 11.54
C ARG A 254 32.25 -1.17 12.88
N PHE A 255 31.55 -1.93 13.72
CA PHE A 255 30.92 -1.48 14.95
C PHE A 255 31.21 -2.43 16.13
N PRO A 256 32.46 -2.72 16.50
CA PRO A 256 32.82 -3.79 17.45
C PRO A 256 32.12 -3.74 18.82
N GLY A 257 31.66 -2.57 19.28
CA GLY A 257 30.85 -2.41 20.50
C GLY A 257 29.42 -2.96 20.40
N TRP A 258 28.99 -3.46 19.23
CA TRP A 258 27.65 -4.02 19.05
C TRP A 258 27.43 -5.29 19.89
N ARG A 259 28.47 -6.12 20.07
CA ARG A 259 28.38 -7.35 20.89
C ARG A 259 28.30 -7.07 22.39
N THR A 260 28.82 -5.94 22.86
CA THR A 260 28.75 -5.52 24.27
C THR A 260 27.52 -4.68 24.58
N GLY A 261 26.72 -4.34 23.57
CA GLY A 261 25.53 -3.49 23.69
C GLY A 261 25.84 -1.99 23.72
N GLU A 262 27.08 -1.57 23.44
CA GLU A 262 27.43 -0.15 23.27
C GLU A 262 26.76 0.45 22.02
N VAL A 263 26.57 -0.39 20.99
CA VAL A 263 25.81 -0.06 19.78
C VAL A 263 24.61 -0.99 19.70
N GLU A 264 23.41 -0.47 19.94
CA GLU A 264 22.19 -1.22 19.69
C GLU A 264 21.97 -1.35 18.18
N VAL A 265 21.99 -2.58 17.66
CA VAL A 265 21.61 -2.86 16.26
C VAL A 265 20.14 -3.27 16.24
N ALA A 266 19.35 -2.56 15.45
CA ALA A 266 17.91 -2.80 15.32
C ALA A 266 17.54 -3.15 13.87
N PHE A 267 16.47 -3.94 13.73
CA PHE A 267 15.82 -4.25 12.47
C PHE A 267 14.32 -4.01 12.62
N GLU A 268 13.68 -3.51 11.57
CA GLU A 268 12.24 -3.28 11.52
C GLU A 268 11.54 -4.40 10.74
N SER A 269 10.42 -4.89 11.27
CA SER A 269 9.57 -5.80 10.51
C SER A 269 8.12 -5.64 10.90
N GLY A 270 7.25 -5.61 9.90
CA GLY A 270 5.80 -5.67 10.09
C GLY A 270 5.23 -6.81 9.26
N ARG A 271 5.30 -6.68 7.93
CA ARG A 271 4.77 -7.64 6.96
C ARG A 271 5.18 -9.08 7.24
N HIS A 272 6.47 -9.34 7.46
CA HIS A 272 6.97 -10.70 7.67
C HIS A 272 6.51 -11.31 8.99
N LEU A 273 6.20 -10.49 10.00
CA LEU A 273 5.78 -10.97 11.32
C LEU A 273 4.30 -11.32 11.38
N VAL A 274 3.46 -10.67 10.57
CA VAL A 274 2.00 -10.78 10.71
C VAL A 274 1.27 -11.07 9.39
N GLY A 275 1.97 -11.11 8.25
CA GLY A 275 1.32 -11.29 6.95
C GLY A 275 0.59 -12.62 6.83
N ASP A 276 1.27 -13.73 7.16
CA ASP A 276 0.75 -15.09 7.04
C ASP A 276 -0.11 -15.55 8.23
N SER A 277 -0.28 -14.69 9.23
CA SER A 277 -1.16 -14.96 10.37
C SER A 277 -2.62 -14.61 10.06
N GLY A 278 -2.88 -13.73 9.09
CA GLY A 278 -4.22 -13.24 8.80
C GLY A 278 -4.90 -13.94 7.64
N THR A 279 -6.17 -14.29 7.84
CA THR A 279 -7.09 -14.77 6.79
C THR A 279 -8.34 -13.91 6.79
N LEU A 280 -8.79 -13.45 5.62
CA LEU A 280 -10.07 -12.76 5.47
C LEU A 280 -11.15 -13.77 5.06
N LEU A 281 -12.19 -13.87 5.88
CA LEU A 281 -13.40 -14.64 5.62
C LEU A 281 -14.48 -13.70 5.08
N CYS A 282 -15.05 -14.05 3.93
CA CYS A 282 -16.09 -13.26 3.26
C CYS A 282 -17.16 -14.17 2.66
N SER A 283 -18.40 -13.70 2.62
CA SER A 283 -19.53 -14.47 2.10
C SER A 283 -19.86 -14.07 0.67
N VAL A 284 -20.20 -15.06 -0.15
CA VAL A 284 -20.71 -14.85 -1.51
C VAL A 284 -22.11 -14.24 -1.42
N SER A 285 -22.27 -13.03 -1.94
CA SER A 285 -23.56 -12.34 -2.04
C SER A 285 -24.31 -12.72 -3.31
N ASP A 286 -23.60 -12.85 -4.44
CA ASP A 286 -24.19 -13.17 -5.75
C ASP A 286 -23.17 -13.85 -6.67
N VAL A 287 -23.64 -14.65 -7.61
CA VAL A 287 -22.83 -15.26 -8.68
C VAL A 287 -23.55 -15.02 -9.99
N LYS A 288 -22.90 -14.33 -10.92
CA LYS A 288 -23.52 -13.94 -12.19
C LYS A 288 -22.56 -13.97 -13.36
N HIS A 289 -23.13 -14.16 -14.53
CA HIS A 289 -22.43 -14.03 -15.80
C HIS A 289 -22.83 -12.73 -16.48
N SER A 290 -21.86 -11.94 -16.93
CA SER A 290 -22.09 -10.74 -17.70
C SER A 290 -21.07 -10.65 -18.83
N ARG A 291 -21.57 -10.60 -20.07
CA ARG A 291 -20.74 -10.46 -21.28
C ARG A 291 -19.58 -11.48 -21.34
N GLY A 292 -19.86 -12.74 -21.01
CA GLY A 292 -18.85 -13.81 -21.05
C GLY A 292 -17.84 -13.80 -19.89
N THR A 293 -18.02 -12.92 -18.89
CA THR A 293 -17.23 -12.93 -17.65
C THR A 293 -18.07 -13.41 -16.48
N ARG A 294 -17.53 -14.35 -15.70
CA ARG A 294 -18.09 -14.80 -14.44
C ARG A 294 -17.68 -13.85 -13.31
N PHE A 295 -18.67 -13.37 -12.56
CA PHE A 295 -18.49 -12.51 -11.40
C PHE A 295 -19.01 -13.20 -10.15
N VAL A 296 -18.20 -13.19 -9.10
CA VAL A 296 -18.62 -13.55 -7.75
C VAL A 296 -18.56 -12.29 -6.90
N VAL A 297 -19.75 -11.84 -6.48
CA VAL A 297 -19.92 -10.65 -5.65
C VAL A 297 -19.82 -11.08 -4.19
N LEU A 298 -18.94 -10.44 -3.44
CA LEU A 298 -18.66 -10.73 -2.04
C LEU A 298 -19.22 -9.64 -1.13
N ASP A 299 -19.41 -9.96 0.15
CA ASP A 299 -19.66 -8.95 1.19
C ASP A 299 -18.37 -8.20 1.62
N ALA A 300 -17.21 -8.62 1.10
CA ALA A 300 -15.93 -7.93 1.18
C ALA A 300 -15.60 -7.20 -0.12
N GLY A 301 -15.01 -6.01 -0.03
CA GLY A 301 -14.58 -5.20 -1.17
C GLY A 301 -13.31 -4.42 -0.83
N ILE A 302 -12.93 -3.44 -1.66
CA ILE A 302 -11.73 -2.61 -1.44
C ILE A 302 -11.78 -1.77 -0.14
N ASN A 303 -12.96 -1.62 0.47
CA ASN A 303 -13.13 -1.03 1.78
C ASN A 303 -12.74 -1.98 2.94
N HIS A 304 -12.63 -3.28 2.66
CA HIS A 304 -12.24 -4.31 3.63
C HIS A 304 -10.84 -4.88 3.31
N LEU A 305 -10.55 -5.10 2.02
CA LEU A 305 -9.25 -5.56 1.51
C LEU A 305 -8.86 -4.69 0.32
N GLY A 306 -8.46 -3.45 0.62
CA GLY A 306 -7.89 -2.52 -0.34
C GLY A 306 -6.44 -2.86 -0.63
N GLY A 307 -5.64 -3.26 0.35
CA GLY A 307 -4.21 -3.55 0.15
C GLY A 307 -3.50 -2.40 -0.59
N LEU A 308 -2.81 -2.71 -1.69
CA LEU A 308 -2.17 -1.70 -2.56
C LEU A 308 -3.13 -1.03 -3.56
N SER A 309 -4.40 -1.44 -3.62
CA SER A 309 -5.38 -0.86 -4.56
C SER A 309 -5.74 0.58 -4.20
N GLY A 310 -5.69 0.93 -2.90
CA GLY A 310 -5.81 2.30 -2.41
C GLY A 310 -4.69 3.23 -2.88
N ILE A 311 -3.57 2.69 -3.37
CA ILE A 311 -2.48 3.43 -4.03
C ILE A 311 -2.35 3.10 -5.53
N GLY A 312 -3.42 2.59 -6.14
CA GLY A 312 -3.52 2.36 -7.59
C GLY A 312 -2.96 1.04 -8.10
N ARG A 313 -2.74 0.03 -7.24
CA ARG A 313 -2.24 -1.30 -7.65
C ARG A 313 -3.12 -2.44 -7.13
N LEU A 314 -3.77 -3.16 -8.04
CA LEU A 314 -4.36 -4.45 -7.73
C LEU A 314 -3.28 -5.55 -7.83
N LEU A 315 -3.18 -6.36 -6.78
CA LEU A 315 -2.32 -7.55 -6.74
C LEU A 315 -3.13 -8.79 -7.14
N PRO A 316 -2.48 -9.84 -7.66
CA PRO A 316 -3.11 -11.15 -7.77
C PRO A 316 -3.68 -11.59 -6.42
N LEU A 317 -4.81 -12.28 -6.45
CA LEU A 317 -5.50 -12.75 -5.26
C LEU A 317 -6.05 -14.16 -5.49
N SER A 318 -6.01 -14.97 -4.44
CA SER A 318 -6.62 -16.29 -4.40
C SER A 318 -7.68 -16.34 -3.31
N ALA A 319 -8.76 -17.07 -3.58
CA ALA A 319 -9.80 -17.37 -2.60
C ALA A 319 -10.09 -18.87 -2.61
N THR A 320 -10.35 -19.44 -1.44
CA THR A 320 -10.71 -20.86 -1.30
C THR A 320 -12.05 -20.96 -0.58
N PRO A 321 -13.04 -21.68 -1.14
CA PRO A 321 -14.29 -21.90 -0.42
C PRO A 321 -14.03 -22.76 0.83
N LEU A 322 -14.60 -22.34 1.96
CA LEU A 322 -14.60 -23.14 3.18
C LEU A 322 -15.59 -24.31 3.10
N ALA A 323 -15.39 -25.33 3.92
CA ALA A 323 -16.16 -26.56 3.83
C ALA A 323 -17.65 -26.29 4.13
N GLY A 324 -18.47 -26.51 3.12
CA GLY A 324 -19.92 -26.42 3.17
C GLY A 324 -20.47 -27.06 1.89
N ALA A 325 -21.58 -27.79 1.98
CA ALA A 325 -22.19 -28.35 0.79
C ALA A 325 -22.56 -27.20 -0.17
N PRO A 326 -22.20 -27.26 -1.46
CA PRO A 326 -22.74 -26.32 -2.45
C PRO A 326 -24.26 -26.32 -2.32
N VAL A 327 -24.86 -25.16 -2.06
CA VAL A 327 -26.31 -25.05 -2.09
C VAL A 327 -26.71 -25.11 -3.56
N PRO A 328 -27.51 -26.10 -4.01
CA PRO A 328 -27.84 -26.22 -5.43
C PRO A 328 -28.34 -24.88 -5.98
N GLY A 329 -27.62 -24.34 -6.97
CA GLY A 329 -28.08 -23.17 -7.70
C GLY A 329 -29.37 -23.47 -8.48
N PRO A 330 -30.05 -22.45 -9.02
CA PRO A 330 -31.18 -22.67 -9.92
C PRO A 330 -30.76 -23.61 -11.07
N ALA A 331 -31.65 -24.53 -11.44
CA ALA A 331 -31.37 -25.63 -12.39
C ALA A 331 -30.92 -25.19 -13.79
N ASP A 332 -31.03 -23.90 -14.11
CA ASP A 332 -30.73 -23.30 -15.42
C ASP A 332 -29.44 -22.45 -15.42
N ALA A 333 -28.65 -22.46 -14.34
CA ALA A 333 -27.33 -21.81 -14.35
C ALA A 333 -26.36 -22.57 -15.28
N PRO A 334 -25.52 -21.87 -16.06
CA PRO A 334 -24.42 -22.50 -16.79
C PRO A 334 -23.63 -23.39 -15.85
N ALA A 335 -23.27 -24.60 -16.29
CA ALA A 335 -22.42 -25.47 -15.50
C ALA A 335 -21.04 -24.83 -15.38
N ASP A 336 -20.75 -24.21 -14.22
CA ASP A 336 -19.41 -23.72 -13.88
C ASP A 336 -18.43 -24.89 -14.03
N GLY A 337 -17.46 -24.76 -14.94
CA GLY A 337 -16.38 -25.74 -15.08
C GLY A 337 -15.46 -25.70 -13.86
N PRO A 338 -14.77 -26.79 -13.50
CA PRO A 338 -13.75 -26.74 -12.46
C PRO A 338 -12.66 -25.73 -12.85
N GLY A 339 -12.44 -24.71 -12.00
CA GLY A 339 -11.40 -23.70 -12.19
C GLY A 339 -11.75 -22.57 -13.17
N GLU A 340 -13.03 -22.26 -13.37
CA GLU A 340 -13.43 -21.18 -14.27
C GLU A 340 -12.84 -19.81 -13.86
N PRO A 341 -12.22 -19.06 -14.80
CA PRO A 341 -11.72 -17.71 -14.55
C PRO A 341 -12.84 -16.79 -14.04
N THR A 342 -12.70 -16.34 -12.80
CA THR A 342 -13.73 -15.60 -12.07
C THR A 342 -13.20 -14.26 -11.57
N ARG A 343 -13.95 -13.17 -11.82
CA ARG A 343 -13.67 -11.88 -11.19
C ARG A 343 -14.33 -11.80 -9.81
N LEU A 344 -13.51 -11.61 -8.78
CA LEU A 344 -13.97 -11.35 -7.41
C LEU A 344 -14.18 -9.86 -7.21
N VAL A 345 -15.42 -9.47 -6.93
CA VAL A 345 -15.85 -8.08 -6.78
C VAL A 345 -16.57 -7.87 -5.45
N GLY A 346 -16.54 -6.65 -4.94
CA GLY A 346 -17.17 -6.32 -3.66
C GLY A 346 -18.57 -5.69 -3.77
N PRO A 347 -19.12 -5.24 -2.63
CA PRO A 347 -20.49 -4.75 -2.53
C PRO A 347 -20.65 -3.23 -2.76
N LEU A 348 -19.60 -2.53 -3.17
CA LEU A 348 -19.59 -1.07 -3.34
C LEU A 348 -20.15 -0.69 -4.72
N CYS A 349 -20.82 0.46 -4.80
CA CYS A 349 -21.42 0.95 -6.04
C CYS A 349 -20.39 1.63 -6.97
N THR A 350 -19.25 0.98 -7.20
CA THR A 350 -18.19 1.45 -8.09
C THR A 350 -17.60 0.28 -8.88
N PRO A 351 -17.31 0.44 -10.18
CA PRO A 351 -16.64 -0.60 -10.96
C PRO A 351 -15.21 -0.89 -10.47
N ALA A 352 -14.62 0.02 -9.69
CA ALA A 352 -13.30 -0.16 -9.10
C ALA A 352 -13.29 -1.15 -7.91
N ASP A 353 -14.46 -1.64 -7.46
CA ASP A 353 -14.56 -2.58 -6.34
C ASP A 353 -14.26 -4.02 -6.77
N THR A 354 -13.02 -4.23 -7.19
CA THR A 354 -12.44 -5.52 -7.56
C THR A 354 -11.32 -5.84 -6.59
N LEU A 355 -11.29 -7.07 -6.05
CA LEU A 355 -10.33 -7.43 -5.00
C LEU A 355 -8.96 -7.90 -5.53
N GLY A 356 -8.90 -8.38 -6.77
CA GLY A 356 -7.67 -8.94 -7.35
C GLY A 356 -7.41 -8.45 -8.77
N ARG A 357 -6.16 -8.53 -9.21
CA ARG A 357 -5.78 -8.30 -10.61
C ARG A 357 -6.34 -9.44 -11.46
N GLY A 358 -7.19 -9.10 -12.43
CA GLY A 358 -7.72 -10.07 -13.40
C GLY A 358 -8.70 -11.08 -12.80
N ALA A 359 -8.82 -12.22 -13.47
CA ALA A 359 -9.66 -13.33 -13.04
C ALA A 359 -8.83 -14.32 -12.20
N THR A 360 -9.44 -14.90 -11.17
CA THR A 360 -8.86 -15.97 -10.35
C THR A 360 -9.57 -17.29 -10.65
N GLU A 361 -8.87 -18.40 -10.61
CA GLU A 361 -9.51 -19.72 -10.71
C GLU A 361 -10.30 -19.98 -9.42
N LEU A 362 -11.60 -20.17 -9.55
CA LEU A 362 -12.47 -20.49 -8.43
C LEU A 362 -13.35 -21.68 -8.81
N PRO A 363 -13.48 -22.72 -7.97
CA PRO A 363 -14.48 -23.75 -8.19
C PRO A 363 -15.90 -23.14 -8.17
N PRO A 364 -16.92 -23.90 -8.60
CA PRO A 364 -18.31 -23.47 -8.47
C PRO A 364 -18.61 -23.09 -7.01
N VAL A 365 -19.23 -21.92 -6.82
CA VAL A 365 -19.60 -21.37 -5.51
C VAL A 365 -21.03 -20.88 -5.55
N THR A 366 -21.67 -20.79 -4.38
CA THR A 366 -23.10 -20.46 -4.27
C THR A 366 -23.31 -19.32 -3.28
N PRO A 367 -24.35 -18.46 -3.46
CA PRO A 367 -24.67 -17.42 -2.48
C PRO A 367 -24.80 -17.97 -1.06
N GLY A 368 -24.22 -17.26 -0.09
CA GLY A 368 -24.12 -17.68 1.31
C GLY A 368 -22.89 -18.52 1.64
N GLN A 369 -22.17 -19.05 0.64
CA GLN A 369 -20.92 -19.77 0.87
C GLN A 369 -19.81 -18.81 1.32
N VAL A 370 -18.97 -19.24 2.26
CA VAL A 370 -17.83 -18.48 2.74
C VAL A 370 -16.58 -18.80 1.93
N LEU A 371 -15.87 -17.77 1.52
CA LEU A 371 -14.53 -17.83 0.95
C LEU A 371 -13.49 -17.32 1.95
N ALA A 372 -12.32 -17.98 1.95
CA ALA A 372 -11.15 -17.57 2.69
C ALA A 372 -10.08 -17.02 1.75
N ILE A 373 -9.57 -15.83 2.06
CA ILE A 373 -8.43 -15.19 1.38
C ILE A 373 -7.25 -15.22 2.36
N PRO A 374 -6.17 -15.98 2.07
CA PRO A 374 -5.06 -16.17 3.01
C PRO A 374 -4.07 -15.01 2.97
N ASN A 375 -3.17 -14.97 3.97
CA ASN A 375 -1.98 -14.11 3.97
C ASN A 375 -2.31 -12.61 3.87
N VAL A 376 -3.30 -12.15 4.63
CA VAL A 376 -3.78 -10.75 4.65
C VAL A 376 -3.68 -10.12 6.04
N GLY A 377 -2.83 -10.67 6.90
CA GLY A 377 -2.65 -10.15 8.27
C GLY A 377 -1.82 -8.88 8.35
N ALA A 378 -1.11 -8.52 7.28
CA ALA A 378 -0.40 -7.25 7.16
C ALA A 378 -1.03 -6.37 6.08
N TYR A 379 -1.36 -5.13 6.41
CA TYR A 379 -1.93 -4.13 5.51
C TYR A 379 -3.29 -4.51 4.88
N GLY A 380 -3.95 -5.57 5.37
CA GLY A 380 -5.30 -5.94 4.94
C GLY A 380 -6.29 -4.85 5.34
N ALA A 381 -6.70 -4.85 6.60
CA ALA A 381 -7.63 -3.84 7.11
C ALA A 381 -7.05 -2.41 7.05
N THR A 382 -5.79 -2.21 7.45
CA THR A 382 -5.21 -0.87 7.66
C THR A 382 -4.95 -0.08 6.38
N ALA A 383 -4.80 -0.74 5.23
CA ALA A 383 -4.64 -0.07 3.93
C ALA A 383 -5.93 -0.08 3.10
N SER A 384 -7.08 -0.33 3.74
CA SER A 384 -8.39 -0.37 3.08
C SER A 384 -9.15 0.95 3.15
N LEU A 385 -10.14 1.12 2.28
CA LEU A 385 -11.03 2.29 2.28
C LEU A 385 -12.11 2.21 3.38
N ILE A 386 -11.71 2.12 4.66
CA ILE A 386 -12.55 1.76 5.81
C ILE A 386 -13.86 2.58 5.92
N GLY A 387 -13.84 3.87 5.55
CA GLY A 387 -15.03 4.74 5.62
C GLY A 387 -15.87 4.82 4.35
N PHE A 388 -15.51 4.11 3.29
CA PHE A 388 -16.14 4.28 1.99
C PHE A 388 -17.57 3.73 1.97
N LEU A 389 -18.49 4.57 1.47
CA LEU A 389 -19.95 4.34 1.47
C LEU A 389 -20.54 4.03 2.86
N SER A 390 -19.87 4.41 3.94
CA SER A 390 -20.32 4.18 5.33
C SER A 390 -20.67 2.71 5.64
N ARG A 391 -20.04 1.76 4.92
CA ARG A 391 -20.13 0.34 5.25
C ARG A 391 -19.43 0.07 6.59
N PRO A 392 -19.90 -0.87 7.41
CA PRO A 392 -19.20 -1.25 8.64
C PRO A 392 -17.82 -1.82 8.31
N GLY A 393 -16.85 -1.64 9.22
CA GLY A 393 -15.57 -2.33 9.11
C GLY A 393 -15.71 -3.85 9.27
N ALA A 394 -14.73 -4.60 8.76
CA ALA A 394 -14.63 -6.03 9.01
C ALA A 394 -14.45 -6.31 10.51
N VAL A 395 -14.94 -7.45 10.98
CA VAL A 395 -14.59 -7.94 12.33
C VAL A 395 -13.15 -8.40 12.31
N GLU A 396 -12.39 -8.13 13.35
CA GLU A 396 -11.02 -8.60 13.55
C GLU A 396 -11.00 -9.56 14.75
N ILE A 397 -10.69 -10.82 14.48
CA ILE A 397 -10.73 -11.92 15.45
C ILE A 397 -9.30 -12.42 15.64
N ALA A 398 -8.74 -12.30 16.84
CA ALA A 398 -7.47 -12.89 17.18
C ALA A 398 -7.67 -14.23 17.89
N VAL A 399 -6.92 -15.25 17.49
CA VAL A 399 -7.06 -16.62 17.98
C VAL A 399 -5.72 -17.20 18.41
N ARG A 400 -5.74 -18.10 19.39
CA ARG A 400 -4.59 -18.91 19.82
C ARG A 400 -5.04 -20.36 19.97
N GLY A 401 -4.46 -21.27 19.22
CA GLY A 401 -4.91 -22.66 19.15
C GLY A 401 -6.38 -22.81 18.74
N ALA A 402 -7.25 -23.09 19.72
CA ALA A 402 -8.71 -23.22 19.54
C ALA A 402 -9.50 -22.05 20.17
N GLU A 403 -8.82 -21.12 20.84
CA GLU A 403 -9.41 -20.08 21.66
C GLU A 403 -9.50 -18.75 20.88
N VAL A 404 -10.64 -18.07 21.01
CA VAL A 404 -10.79 -16.67 20.58
C VAL A 404 -10.27 -15.77 21.69
N VAL A 405 -9.14 -15.12 21.46
CA VAL A 405 -8.49 -14.20 22.42
C VAL A 405 -9.18 -12.83 22.41
N SER A 406 -9.60 -12.37 21.23
CA SER A 406 -10.38 -11.14 21.09
C SER A 406 -11.17 -11.12 19.79
N ALA A 407 -12.32 -10.48 19.78
CA ALA A 407 -13.08 -10.15 18.57
C ALA A 407 -13.50 -8.69 18.66
N THR A 408 -13.05 -7.85 17.72
CA THR A 408 -13.30 -6.41 17.71
C THR A 408 -13.69 -5.93 16.32
N ARG A 409 -14.23 -4.71 16.22
CA ARG A 409 -14.53 -4.06 14.95
C ARG A 409 -14.18 -2.59 15.07
N LEU A 410 -13.54 -2.04 14.04
CA LEU A 410 -13.30 -0.59 13.96
C LEU A 410 -14.61 0.15 13.67
N GLU A 411 -14.91 1.16 14.49
CA GLU A 411 -16.03 2.07 14.28
C GLU A 411 -15.54 3.48 13.99
N LEU A 412 -16.11 4.09 12.94
CA LEU A 412 -15.87 5.49 12.62
C LEU A 412 -16.90 6.37 13.31
N VAL A 413 -16.46 7.06 14.36
CA VAL A 413 -17.30 7.97 15.15
C VAL A 413 -17.04 9.42 14.72
N ARG A 414 -18.11 10.21 14.58
CA ARG A 414 -18.01 11.66 14.32
C ARG A 414 -17.99 12.41 15.64
N THR A 415 -16.90 13.12 15.91
CA THR A 415 -16.76 13.97 17.09
C THR A 415 -16.89 15.45 16.70
N PRO A 416 -17.71 16.25 17.39
CA PRO A 416 -17.75 17.70 17.17
C PRO A 416 -16.39 18.33 17.43
N VAL A 417 -15.91 19.17 16.53
CA VAL A 417 -14.70 19.96 16.73
C VAL A 417 -15.13 21.33 17.27
N THR A 418 -14.64 21.70 18.46
CA THR A 418 -14.89 23.03 19.02
C THR A 418 -14.17 24.07 18.18
N ALA A 419 -14.87 25.10 17.69
CA ALA A 419 -14.25 26.17 16.94
C ALA A 419 -13.24 26.92 17.83
N ALA A 420 -11.96 26.86 17.46
CA ALA A 420 -10.93 27.70 18.06
C ALA A 420 -11.04 29.12 17.48
N GLY A 421 -12.00 29.89 17.99
CA GLY A 421 -12.24 31.28 17.59
C GLY A 421 -13.26 31.45 16.47
N THR A 422 -13.81 32.66 16.38
CA THR A 422 -14.68 33.10 15.29
C THR A 422 -13.87 33.22 14.00
N VAL A 423 -14.33 32.59 12.91
CA VAL A 423 -13.87 32.90 11.56
C VAL A 423 -14.06 34.41 11.36
N PRO A 424 -12.99 35.19 11.10
CA PRO A 424 -13.13 36.61 10.85
C PRO A 424 -14.10 36.81 9.69
N ALA A 425 -15.15 37.60 9.90
CA ALA A 425 -16.00 38.04 8.80
C ALA A 425 -15.09 38.73 7.77
N ALA A 426 -15.20 38.33 6.50
CA ALA A 426 -14.49 39.01 5.42
C ALA A 426 -14.78 40.51 5.51
N ALA A 427 -13.73 41.33 5.55
CA ALA A 427 -13.89 42.78 5.57
C ALA A 427 -14.66 43.19 4.29
N PRO A 428 -15.71 44.01 4.40
CA PRO A 428 -16.42 44.49 3.22
C PRO A 428 -15.44 45.30 2.36
N ASP A 429 -15.41 44.95 1.08
CA ASP A 429 -14.55 45.56 0.06
C ASP A 429 -14.91 47.06 -0.07
N THR A 430 -14.16 47.93 0.62
CA THR A 430 -14.29 49.37 0.46
C THR A 430 -13.46 49.83 -0.74
N ALA A 431 -14.02 49.67 -1.94
CA ALA A 431 -13.58 50.39 -3.13
C ALA A 431 -14.72 51.31 -3.61
N THR A 432 -14.68 52.56 -3.15
CA THR A 432 -15.49 53.67 -3.66
C THR A 432 -14.85 54.30 -4.90
N GLY A 433 -15.67 54.52 -5.93
CA GLY A 433 -15.53 55.56 -6.96
C GLY A 433 -15.07 55.05 -8.34
N THR A 434 -15.69 55.36 -9.48
CA THR A 434 -16.75 56.31 -9.86
C THR A 434 -17.24 55.98 -11.28
N ALA A 435 -18.55 56.16 -11.55
CA ALA A 435 -19.27 56.50 -12.79
C ALA A 435 -18.71 56.02 -14.17
N THR A 436 -19.45 55.37 -15.07
CA THR A 436 -20.71 55.73 -15.76
C THR A 436 -21.30 54.43 -16.36
N GLY A 437 -22.59 54.10 -16.41
CA GLY A 437 -23.72 54.83 -16.97
C GLY A 437 -24.04 54.35 -18.40
N THR A 438 -24.91 53.33 -18.57
CA THR A 438 -26.06 53.30 -19.52
C THR A 438 -26.74 51.92 -19.53
N ALA A 439 -27.99 51.93 -19.99
CA ALA A 439 -29.09 51.03 -19.68
C ALA A 439 -29.28 49.84 -20.64
N GLY A 440 -30.17 48.91 -20.24
CA GLY A 440 -30.86 47.92 -21.09
C GLY A 440 -31.04 46.58 -20.38
N SER A 441 -32.17 46.32 -19.69
CA SER A 441 -33.33 45.53 -20.20
C SER A 441 -32.94 44.09 -20.54
N SER A 442 -33.56 43.00 -20.11
CA SER A 442 -34.79 42.65 -19.38
C SER A 442 -34.84 41.12 -19.28
N ARG A 443 -35.46 40.57 -18.22
CA ARG A 443 -36.42 39.42 -18.15
C ARG A 443 -36.30 38.29 -19.22
N THR A 444 -36.46 36.98 -18.97
CA THR A 444 -37.15 36.16 -17.96
C THR A 444 -37.01 34.68 -18.38
N ASP A 445 -37.02 33.77 -17.41
CA ASP A 445 -37.70 32.47 -17.34
C ASP A 445 -37.63 31.39 -18.47
N ALA A 446 -37.13 30.24 -18.03
CA ALA A 446 -37.81 28.92 -17.95
C ALA A 446 -38.01 27.99 -19.16
N ALA A 447 -37.82 26.71 -18.81
CA ALA A 447 -38.56 25.50 -19.20
C ALA A 447 -38.04 24.61 -20.36
N ALA A 448 -37.61 23.41 -19.92
CA ALA A 448 -37.98 22.07 -20.38
C ALA A 448 -38.46 21.83 -21.82
N GLY A 449 -37.86 20.82 -22.46
CA GLY A 449 -38.40 20.11 -23.61
C GLY A 449 -37.75 18.74 -23.75
N ALA A 450 -38.51 17.69 -23.41
CA ALA A 450 -38.24 16.32 -23.81
C ALA A 450 -38.53 16.16 -25.32
N ASN A 451 -37.81 15.27 -26.00
CA ASN A 451 -38.30 14.74 -27.27
C ASN A 451 -37.85 13.30 -27.46
N ASP A 452 -38.83 12.41 -27.50
CA ASP A 452 -38.76 11.06 -28.05
C ASP A 452 -38.63 11.13 -29.58
N GLY A 453 -37.96 10.13 -30.16
CA GLY A 453 -37.86 9.98 -31.60
C GLY A 453 -37.35 8.59 -31.96
N ALA A 454 -38.25 7.61 -31.93
CA ALA A 454 -38.07 6.31 -32.55
C ALA A 454 -37.96 6.45 -34.07
N ASN A 455 -37.08 5.68 -34.71
CA ASN A 455 -37.27 5.30 -36.10
C ASN A 455 -36.85 3.84 -36.32
N ASP A 456 -37.83 3.08 -36.80
CA ASP A 456 -37.75 1.69 -37.24
C ASP A 456 -37.25 1.63 -38.69
N GLY A 457 -36.61 0.52 -39.05
CA GLY A 457 -35.97 0.33 -40.35
C GLY A 457 -35.41 -1.08 -40.50
N THR A 458 -36.31 -2.03 -40.69
CA THR A 458 -36.08 -3.42 -41.10
C THR A 458 -35.24 -3.54 -42.39
N ASN A 459 -34.27 -4.48 -42.45
CA ASN A 459 -34.23 -5.43 -43.57
C ASN A 459 -33.38 -6.69 -43.32
N ASP A 460 -33.81 -7.75 -44.00
CA ASP A 460 -33.48 -9.18 -43.94
C ASP A 460 -32.01 -9.63 -43.98
N GLY A 461 -31.80 -10.82 -43.41
CA GLY A 461 -30.51 -11.48 -43.31
C GLY A 461 -30.01 -12.22 -44.54
N THR A 462 -28.80 -12.77 -44.40
CA THR A 462 -28.33 -13.99 -45.07
C THR A 462 -27.09 -14.50 -44.34
N ASN A 463 -27.07 -15.81 -44.13
CA ASN A 463 -26.00 -16.56 -43.48
C ASN A 463 -25.02 -17.03 -44.56
N ALA A 464 -23.73 -16.73 -44.44
CA ALA A 464 -22.67 -17.40 -45.20
C ALA A 464 -21.34 -17.26 -44.46
N GLY A 465 -20.81 -18.39 -43.99
CA GLY A 465 -19.45 -18.47 -43.48
C GLY A 465 -18.44 -18.32 -44.62
N THR A 466 -17.39 -17.55 -44.36
CA THR A 466 -16.16 -17.57 -45.15
C THR A 466 -14.99 -17.18 -44.25
N THR A 467 -14.10 -18.15 -44.05
CA THR A 467 -12.73 -17.96 -43.63
C THR A 467 -12.05 -16.95 -44.55
N GLY A 468 -11.62 -15.80 -44.01
CA GLY A 468 -10.99 -14.75 -44.78
C GLY A 468 -9.87 -14.09 -43.98
N SER A 469 -8.63 -14.45 -44.33
CA SER A 469 -7.41 -13.74 -43.98
C SER A 469 -7.55 -12.24 -44.28
N VAL A 470 -7.47 -11.38 -43.28
CA VAL A 470 -7.41 -9.93 -43.46
C VAL A 470 -5.96 -9.48 -43.37
N ASN A 471 -5.38 -9.23 -44.53
CA ASN A 471 -4.16 -8.44 -44.68
C ASN A 471 -4.56 -6.98 -44.96
N GLY A 472 -3.99 -6.05 -44.18
CA GLY A 472 -3.52 -4.76 -44.69
C GLY A 472 -4.52 -3.60 -44.79
N GLY A 473 -4.79 -2.95 -43.65
CA GLY A 473 -5.17 -1.54 -43.61
C GLY A 473 -4.28 -0.84 -42.58
N VAL A 474 -3.12 -0.35 -43.02
CA VAL A 474 -2.13 0.29 -42.13
C VAL A 474 -2.47 1.78 -42.05
N ASN A 475 -3.05 2.22 -40.93
CA ASN A 475 -3.11 3.63 -40.55
C ASN A 475 -1.70 4.08 -40.12
N GLY A 476 -1.42 5.39 -40.15
CA GLY A 476 -0.10 6.04 -40.15
C GLY A 476 0.93 5.68 -39.05
N GLY A 477 0.61 4.76 -38.12
CA GLY A 477 1.49 4.24 -37.09
C GLY A 477 1.83 2.73 -37.16
N GLY A 478 1.33 1.96 -38.13
CA GLY A 478 1.69 0.53 -38.25
C GLY A 478 0.94 -0.43 -37.30
N TRP A 479 -0.05 0.06 -36.57
CA TRP A 479 -0.83 -0.69 -35.57
C TRP A 479 -2.18 -1.17 -36.09
N ASP A 480 -2.79 -2.15 -35.42
CA ASP A 480 -4.15 -2.61 -35.75
C ASP A 480 -5.22 -1.61 -35.29
N PRO A 481 -6.44 -1.63 -35.88
CA PRO A 481 -7.47 -0.62 -35.62
C PRO A 481 -8.01 -0.58 -34.18
N ALA A 482 -7.83 -1.65 -33.40
CA ALA A 482 -8.30 -1.70 -32.03
C ALA A 482 -7.44 -0.80 -31.11
N PHE A 483 -6.17 -0.59 -31.44
CA PHE A 483 -5.26 0.17 -30.60
C PHE A 483 -5.64 1.65 -30.47
N PRO A 484 -5.85 2.41 -31.58
CA PRO A 484 -6.37 3.76 -31.47
C PRO A 484 -7.77 3.83 -30.83
N ALA A 485 -8.60 2.80 -30.98
CA ALA A 485 -9.92 2.76 -30.36
C ALA A 485 -9.83 2.68 -28.82
N VAL A 486 -8.89 1.90 -28.28
CA VAL A 486 -8.61 1.87 -26.83
C VAL A 486 -8.18 3.25 -26.34
N LEU A 487 -7.21 3.89 -27.01
CA LEU A 487 -6.73 5.21 -26.62
C LEU A 487 -7.85 6.26 -26.61
N ARG A 488 -8.70 6.29 -27.65
CA ARG A 488 -9.87 7.20 -27.71
C ARG A 488 -10.91 6.93 -26.64
N SER A 489 -11.02 5.68 -26.17
CA SER A 489 -12.00 5.31 -25.15
C SER A 489 -11.63 5.78 -23.74
N VAL A 490 -10.36 6.13 -23.51
CA VAL A 490 -9.84 6.54 -22.19
C VAL A 490 -9.36 7.99 -22.20
N LEU A 491 -8.72 8.44 -23.29
CA LEU A 491 -8.06 9.74 -23.34
C LEU A 491 -9.04 10.83 -23.77
N PRO A 492 -9.40 11.78 -22.88
CA PRO A 492 -10.50 12.72 -23.11
C PRO A 492 -10.30 13.63 -24.33
N ARG A 493 -9.05 13.95 -24.67
CA ARG A 493 -8.74 14.83 -25.82
C ARG A 493 -8.64 14.09 -27.14
N LEU A 494 -8.68 12.75 -27.12
CA LEU A 494 -8.84 11.90 -28.29
C LEU A 494 -10.30 11.44 -28.47
N ALA A 495 -11.12 11.55 -27.42
CA ALA A 495 -12.53 11.19 -27.46
C ALA A 495 -13.32 12.11 -28.41
N GLY A 496 -14.01 11.53 -29.40
CA GLY A 496 -14.86 12.26 -30.34
C GLY A 496 -14.13 12.99 -31.47
N SER A 497 -12.82 12.78 -31.65
CA SER A 497 -12.09 13.28 -32.82
C SER A 497 -11.95 12.19 -33.89
N ASP A 498 -12.30 12.54 -35.13
CA ASP A 498 -11.96 11.74 -36.33
C ASP A 498 -10.47 11.89 -36.71
N ALA A 499 -9.69 12.62 -35.89
CA ALA A 499 -8.26 12.79 -36.13
C ALA A 499 -7.53 11.45 -35.94
N GLU A 500 -6.60 11.21 -36.85
CA GLU A 500 -5.72 10.04 -36.79
C GLU A 500 -4.78 10.19 -35.59
N VAL A 501 -4.68 9.17 -34.74
CA VAL A 501 -3.71 9.16 -33.65
C VAL A 501 -2.32 9.09 -34.27
N GLY A 502 -1.46 10.07 -34.00
CA GLY A 502 -0.08 10.09 -34.49
C GLY A 502 0.83 9.22 -33.62
N PRO A 503 1.83 8.53 -34.20
CA PRO A 503 2.76 7.68 -33.42
C PRO A 503 3.61 8.45 -32.41
N ASP A 504 3.84 9.74 -32.65
CA ASP A 504 4.64 10.63 -31.80
C ASP A 504 3.78 11.64 -31.02
N ASP A 505 2.46 11.47 -31.01
CA ASP A 505 1.58 12.36 -30.26
C ASP A 505 1.87 12.24 -28.76
N SER A 506 1.85 13.37 -28.05
CA SER A 506 2.04 13.34 -26.60
C SER A 506 0.80 12.81 -25.90
N LEU A 507 0.92 11.65 -25.26
CA LEU A 507 -0.17 11.06 -24.49
C LEU A 507 -0.56 11.92 -23.28
N ARG A 508 0.39 12.62 -22.65
CA ARG A 508 0.08 13.59 -21.59
C ARG A 508 -0.79 14.74 -22.11
N VAL A 509 -0.47 15.26 -23.29
CA VAL A 509 -1.31 16.29 -23.93
C VAL A 509 -2.67 15.72 -24.30
N ALA A 510 -2.77 14.44 -24.64
CA ALA A 510 -4.03 13.74 -24.88
C ALA A 510 -4.88 13.49 -23.60
N GLY A 511 -4.31 13.74 -22.41
CA GLY A 511 -4.99 13.59 -21.12
C GLY A 511 -4.62 12.31 -20.36
N LEU A 512 -3.46 11.71 -20.64
CA LEU A 512 -2.93 10.59 -19.88
C LEU A 512 -2.39 11.07 -18.52
N ASP A 513 -3.25 11.01 -17.50
CA ASP A 513 -2.87 11.15 -16.09
C ASP A 513 -2.69 9.77 -15.42
N SER A 514 -2.41 9.73 -14.11
CA SER A 514 -2.15 8.49 -13.39
C SER A 514 -3.33 7.51 -13.38
N LEU A 515 -4.58 7.99 -13.42
CA LEU A 515 -5.77 7.13 -13.46
C LEU A 515 -6.04 6.64 -14.88
N ALA A 516 -5.93 7.53 -15.87
CA ALA A 516 -6.07 7.20 -17.28
C ALA A 516 -4.99 6.20 -17.73
N LEU A 517 -3.78 6.27 -17.16
CA LEU A 517 -2.70 5.30 -17.43
C LEU A 517 -3.11 3.89 -17.03
N VAL A 518 -3.64 3.71 -15.81
CA VAL A 518 -4.10 2.40 -15.34
C VAL A 518 -5.22 1.88 -16.22
N GLU A 519 -6.18 2.74 -16.59
CA GLU A 519 -7.29 2.34 -17.46
C GLU A 519 -6.83 2.00 -18.89
N VAL A 520 -5.90 2.75 -19.46
CA VAL A 520 -5.29 2.43 -20.77
C VAL A 520 -4.62 1.05 -20.71
N LEU A 521 -3.80 0.78 -19.70
CA LEU A 521 -3.12 -0.52 -19.55
C LEU A 521 -4.12 -1.67 -19.44
N VAL A 522 -5.12 -1.55 -18.55
CA VAL A 522 -6.14 -2.58 -18.36
C VAL A 522 -6.89 -2.86 -19.66
N ARG A 523 -7.32 -1.83 -20.39
CA ARG A 523 -8.04 -2.02 -21.65
C ARG A 523 -7.16 -2.59 -22.76
N LEU A 524 -5.87 -2.27 -22.78
CA LEU A 524 -4.92 -2.85 -23.72
C LEU A 524 -4.71 -4.34 -23.42
N GLU A 525 -4.51 -4.71 -22.16
CA GLU A 525 -4.42 -6.11 -21.73
C GLU A 525 -5.68 -6.90 -22.10
N GLU A 526 -6.86 -6.35 -21.84
CA GLU A 526 -8.15 -6.94 -22.19
C GLU A 526 -8.34 -7.09 -23.71
N THR A 527 -8.01 -6.05 -24.47
CA THR A 527 -8.20 -6.02 -25.94
C THR A 527 -7.27 -6.99 -26.65
N TYR A 528 -6.04 -7.13 -26.16
CA TYR A 528 -5.01 -7.96 -26.79
C TYR A 528 -4.83 -9.33 -26.12
N ALA A 529 -5.58 -9.62 -25.06
CA ALA A 529 -5.45 -10.84 -24.27
C ALA A 529 -3.99 -11.12 -23.83
N VAL A 530 -3.30 -10.07 -23.37
CA VAL A 530 -1.93 -10.13 -22.86
C VAL A 530 -1.86 -9.65 -21.42
N THR A 531 -0.77 -9.96 -20.72
CA THR A 531 -0.44 -9.40 -19.40
C THR A 531 0.84 -8.61 -19.53
N ILE A 532 0.80 -7.31 -19.29
CA ILE A 532 1.94 -6.41 -19.42
C ILE A 532 2.74 -6.44 -18.10
N PRO A 533 3.98 -6.94 -18.09
CA PRO A 533 4.80 -6.99 -16.88
C PRO A 533 5.16 -5.58 -16.38
N ASP A 534 5.12 -5.39 -15.05
CA ASP A 534 5.41 -4.11 -14.41
C ASP A 534 6.84 -3.62 -14.74
N GLU A 535 7.82 -4.53 -14.95
CA GLU A 535 9.19 -4.16 -15.32
C GLU A 535 9.33 -3.50 -16.70
N LEU A 536 8.32 -3.62 -17.57
CA LEU A 536 8.32 -2.99 -18.89
C LEU A 536 7.64 -1.60 -18.89
N LEU A 537 7.08 -1.16 -17.75
CA LEU A 537 6.34 0.09 -17.63
C LEU A 537 7.25 1.26 -17.25
N THR A 538 8.00 1.79 -18.22
CA THR A 538 8.86 2.96 -18.00
C THR A 538 8.16 4.28 -18.39
N PRO A 539 8.57 5.44 -17.85
CA PRO A 539 7.99 6.74 -18.21
C PRO A 539 7.99 7.00 -19.73
N GLU A 540 9.02 6.55 -20.44
CA GLU A 540 9.22 6.72 -21.88
C GLU A 540 8.16 5.97 -22.70
N VAL A 541 7.72 4.80 -22.22
CA VAL A 541 6.65 4.01 -22.87
C VAL A 541 5.34 4.80 -22.92
N PHE A 542 5.08 5.62 -21.90
CA PHE A 542 3.85 6.40 -21.76
C PHE A 542 3.92 7.80 -22.38
N GLU A 543 5.03 8.16 -23.03
CA GLU A 543 5.13 9.47 -23.68
C GLU A 543 4.32 9.52 -24.97
N THR A 544 4.30 8.42 -25.74
CA THR A 544 3.75 8.38 -27.09
C THR A 544 2.97 7.08 -27.39
N PRO A 545 1.99 7.10 -28.31
CA PRO A 545 1.33 5.88 -28.80
C PRO A 545 2.32 4.84 -29.34
N ARG A 546 3.43 5.26 -29.96
CA ARG A 546 4.47 4.32 -30.42
C ARG A 546 5.10 3.55 -29.25
N GLY A 547 5.40 4.23 -28.13
CA GLY A 547 5.93 3.58 -26.93
C GLY A 547 5.02 2.46 -26.43
N LEU A 548 3.72 2.76 -26.27
CA LEU A 548 2.70 1.77 -25.89
C LEU A 548 2.55 0.64 -26.92
N TRP A 549 2.62 0.94 -28.21
CA TRP A 549 2.51 -0.08 -29.26
C TRP A 549 3.72 -1.02 -29.30
N THR A 550 4.93 -0.48 -29.14
CA THR A 550 6.17 -1.27 -29.05
C THR A 550 6.15 -2.18 -27.82
N LEU A 551 5.69 -1.66 -26.68
CA LEU A 551 5.46 -2.46 -25.48
C LEU A 551 4.51 -3.62 -25.79
N LEU A 552 3.33 -3.37 -26.37
CA LEU A 552 2.40 -4.44 -26.74
C LEU A 552 3.02 -5.46 -27.70
N GLY A 553 3.83 -5.01 -28.65
CA GLY A 553 4.55 -5.88 -29.56
C GLY A 553 5.52 -6.83 -28.85
N SER A 554 6.21 -6.37 -27.79
CA SER A 554 7.14 -7.22 -27.04
C SER A 554 6.46 -8.25 -26.15
N VAL A 555 5.22 -7.99 -25.71
CA VAL A 555 4.44 -8.94 -24.89
C VAL A 555 3.58 -9.89 -25.73
N ARG A 556 3.30 -9.53 -26.99
CA ARG A 556 2.56 -10.37 -27.95
C ARG A 556 3.45 -11.37 -28.70
N ALA A 557 4.76 -11.16 -28.70
CA ALA A 557 5.77 -12.02 -29.33
C ALA A 557 6.16 -13.16 -28.38
#